data_AF-A0A2Z5MVU6-F1
#
_entry.id   AF-A0A2Z5MVU6-F1
#
_cell.length_a   1.000
_cell.length_b   1.000
_cell.length_c   1.000
_cell.angle_alpha   90.00
_cell.angle_beta   90.00
_cell.angle_gamma   90.00
#
_symmetry.space_group_name_H-M   'P 1'
#
loop_
_entity.id
_entity.type
_entity.pdbx_description
1 polymer ?
#
loop_
_entity_poly.entity_id
_entity_poly.type
_entity_poly.pdbx_seq_one_letter_code
_entity_poly.pdbx_strand_id
1 'polypeptide(L)' 'MYKDCDSGRHGFESHHPIGSRMRKPENEKRLAVILRPADYDEWLHTKNAETARTMLRFHPFNDMVAEPK' A
#
# COMPACT_ATOMS: atom_id res chain seq x y z
N MET A 1 -37.66 -16.48 -13.06
CA MET A 1 -37.17 -17.65 -12.29
C MET A 1 -35.70 -17.82 -12.66
N TYR A 2 -34.84 -16.90 -12.21
CA TYR A 2 -34.11 -17.02 -10.95
C TYR A 2 -34.03 -15.63 -10.28
N LYS A 3 -34.40 -15.55 -9.00
CA LYS A 3 -33.96 -14.47 -8.11
C LYS A 3 -32.73 -14.99 -7.37
N ASP A 4 -31.71 -14.15 -7.19
CA ASP A 4 -31.31 -13.72 -5.85
C ASP A 4 -30.23 -12.63 -5.89
N CYS A 5 -30.39 -11.68 -4.99
CA CYS A 5 -29.51 -10.56 -4.73
C CYS A 5 -28.32 -10.98 -3.85
N ASP A 6 -27.20 -10.32 -4.08
CA ASP A 6 -26.27 -9.80 -3.08
C ASP A 6 -25.58 -10.79 -2.12
N SER A 7 -24.27 -10.97 -2.32
CA SER A 7 -23.30 -10.85 -1.22
C SER A 7 -21.84 -10.92 -1.75
N GLY A 8 -21.11 -9.81 -1.61
CA GLY A 8 -19.73 -9.91 -1.13
C GLY A 8 -18.56 -9.67 -2.08
N ARG A 9 -18.70 -8.92 -3.17
CA ARG A 9 -17.52 -8.34 -3.85
C ARG A 9 -17.38 -6.85 -3.57
N HIS A 10 -17.11 -6.51 -2.31
CA HIS A 10 -16.35 -5.29 -2.02
C HIS A 10 -14.88 -5.55 -2.38
N GLY A 11 -14.60 -5.58 -3.68
CA GLY A 11 -13.25 -5.29 -4.14
C GLY A 11 -12.96 -3.88 -3.68
N PHE A 12 -12.04 -3.71 -2.74
CA PHE A 12 -11.59 -2.40 -2.30
C PHE A 12 -11.00 -1.70 -3.53
N GLU A 13 -11.81 -0.88 -4.21
CA GLU A 13 -11.34 -0.02 -5.30
C GLU A 13 -10.29 0.89 -4.69
N SER A 14 -9.03 0.52 -4.89
CA SER A 14 -7.90 1.35 -4.53
C SER A 14 -7.97 2.59 -5.41
N HIS A 15 -8.56 3.66 -4.89
CA HIS A 15 -8.82 4.93 -5.58
C HIS A 15 -7.52 5.72 -5.88
N HIS A 16 -6.39 5.01 -6.00
CA HIS A 16 -5.06 5.59 -6.14
C HIS A 16 -4.54 5.40 -7.59
N PRO A 17 -4.15 6.48 -8.29
CA PRO A 17 -3.85 6.46 -9.73
C PRO A 17 -2.68 5.55 -10.13
N ILE A 18 -1.72 5.30 -9.23
CA ILE A 18 -0.53 4.49 -9.51
C ILE A 18 -0.78 3.01 -9.18
N GLY A 19 -1.21 2.71 -7.96
CA GLY A 19 -1.36 1.33 -7.46
C GLY A 19 -2.45 0.51 -8.16
N SER A 20 -3.39 1.16 -8.86
CA SER A 20 -4.46 0.48 -9.60
C SER A 20 -4.09 0.02 -11.00
N ARG A 21 -3.03 0.58 -11.60
CA ARG A 21 -2.60 0.22 -12.96
C ARG A 21 -1.59 -0.92 -12.99
N MET A 22 -0.82 -1.11 -11.92
CA MET A 22 0.33 -2.03 -11.91
C MET A 22 -0.01 -3.48 -11.53
N ARG A 23 -1.25 -3.75 -11.09
CA ARG A 23 -1.61 -5.07 -10.56
C ARG A 23 -3.06 -5.45 -10.85
N LYS A 24 -3.27 -6.74 -11.12
CA LYS A 24 -4.62 -7.31 -11.32
C LYS A 24 -5.52 -6.98 -10.11
N PRO A 25 -6.79 -6.63 -10.34
CA PRO A 25 -7.71 -6.20 -9.28
C PRO A 25 -7.97 -7.29 -8.23
N GLU A 26 -7.84 -8.57 -8.58
CA GLU A 26 -7.97 -9.70 -7.64
C GLU A 26 -6.76 -9.93 -6.73
N ASN A 27 -5.63 -9.27 -6.99
CA ASN A 27 -4.42 -9.42 -6.18
C ASN A 27 -4.40 -8.39 -5.04
N GLU A 28 -4.17 -8.85 -3.81
CA GLU A 28 -4.07 -8.04 -2.57
C GLU A 28 -3.05 -6.89 -2.66
N LYS A 29 -3.49 -5.65 -2.88
CA LYS A 29 -2.62 -4.48 -3.13
C LYS A 29 -1.66 -4.21 -1.96
N ARG A 30 -0.40 -4.64 -2.14
CA ARG A 30 0.74 -4.40 -1.25
C ARG A 30 1.68 -3.40 -1.91
N LEU A 31 2.10 -2.40 -1.16
CA LEU A 31 3.08 -1.39 -1.54
C LEU A 31 4.26 -1.46 -0.58
N ALA A 32 5.48 -1.26 -1.09
CA ALA A 32 6.63 -1.08 -0.23
C ALA A 32 6.54 0.28 0.48
N VAL A 33 6.95 0.31 1.75
CA VAL A 33 7.12 1.57 2.49
C VAL A 33 8.52 2.11 2.22
N ILE A 34 8.61 3.39 1.88
CA ILE A 34 9.87 4.11 1.73
C ILE A 34 10.11 4.95 2.98
N LEU A 35 11.15 4.61 3.74
CA LEU A 35 11.54 5.35 4.94
C LEU A 35 12.18 6.69 4.58
N ARG A 36 11.95 7.70 5.42
CA ARG A 36 12.63 8.99 5.29
C ARG A 36 14.09 8.83 5.75
N PRO A 37 15.05 9.53 5.12
CA PRO A 37 16.46 9.42 5.51
C PRO A 37 16.74 9.71 6.99
N ALA A 38 15.97 10.62 7.60
CA ALA A 38 16.09 10.95 9.01
C ALA A 38 15.74 9.78 9.95
N ASP A 39 14.95 8.81 9.49
CA ASP A 39 14.48 7.68 10.30
C ASP A 39 15.38 6.43 10.14
N TYR A 40 16.46 6.50 9.33
CA TYR A 40 17.29 5.32 9.00
C TYR A 40 18.03 4.75 10.20
N ASP A 41 18.67 5.62 10.99
CA ASP A 41 19.46 5.16 12.13
C ASP A 41 18.59 4.45 13.16
N GLU A 42 17.43 5.03 13.48
CA GLU A 42 16.51 4.43 14.44
C GLU A 42 15.86 3.15 13.89
N TRP A 43 15.52 3.10 12.60
CA TRP A 43 15.02 1.88 11.97
C TRP A 43 16.01 0.71 12.06
N LEU A 44 17.30 0.97 11.82
CA LEU A 44 18.33 -0.08 11.82
C LEU A 44 18.68 -0.60 13.22
N HIS A 45 18.45 0.20 14.26
CA HIS A 45 18.86 -0.13 15.62
C HIS A 45 17.70 -0.45 16.57
N THR A 46 16.46 -0.10 16.22
CA THR A 46 15.32 -0.33 17.11
C THR A 46 15.01 -1.82 17.27
N LYS A 47 14.96 -2.28 18.53
CA LYS A 47 14.46 -3.61 18.90
C LYS A 47 12.97 -3.60 19.26
N ASN A 48 12.36 -2.41 19.27
CA ASN A 48 10.97 -2.23 19.64
C ASN A 48 10.08 -2.25 18.38
N ALA A 49 9.26 -3.30 18.27
CA ALA A 49 8.34 -3.47 17.15
C ALA A 49 7.29 -2.36 17.05
N GLU A 50 6.86 -1.77 18.18
CA GLU A 50 5.89 -0.67 18.16
C GLU A 50 6.52 0.59 17.56
N THR A 51 7.75 0.92 17.95
CA THR A 51 8.52 2.03 17.36
C THR A 51 8.66 1.84 15.85
N ALA A 52 9.10 0.66 15.42
CA ALA A 52 9.24 0.31 14.00
C ALA A 52 7.92 0.49 13.24
N ARG A 53 6.78 0.09 13.81
CA ARG A 53 5.46 0.26 13.16
C ARG A 53 5.08 1.71 12.96
N THR A 54 5.44 2.62 13.87
CA THR A 54 5.13 4.06 13.69
C THR A 54 5.89 4.71 12.54
N MET A 55 7.02 4.12 12.14
CA MET A 55 7.84 4.55 11.00
C MET A 55 7.25 4.07 9.65
N LEU A 56 6.40 3.03 9.68
CA LEU A 56 5.79 2.47 8.48
C LEU A 56 4.63 3.34 7.96
N ARG A 57 4.97 4.47 7.36
CA ARG A 57 4.02 5.43 6.79
C ARG A 57 4.04 5.39 5.27
N PHE A 58 2.90 5.67 4.64
CA PHE A 58 2.87 5.82 3.19
C PHE A 58 3.72 7.01 2.77
N HIS A 59 4.64 6.76 1.84
CA HIS A 59 5.37 7.83 1.17
C HIS A 59 4.39 8.60 0.27
N PRO A 60 4.48 9.94 0.18
CA PRO A 60 3.58 10.71 -0.66
C PRO A 60 3.71 10.27 -2.12
N PHE A 61 2.62 9.82 -2.73
CA PHE A 61 2.64 9.35 -4.12
C PHE A 61 2.93 10.46 -5.13
N ASN A 62 2.70 11.73 -4.78
CA ASN A 62 3.09 12.87 -5.62
C ASN A 62 4.61 12.97 -5.81
N ASP A 63 5.39 12.36 -4.90
CA ASP A 63 6.84 12.31 -4.96
C ASP A 63 7.35 11.04 -5.68
N MET A 64 6.44 10.25 -6.27
CA MET A 64 6.76 9.00 -6.95
C MET A 64 6.51 9.12 -8.46
N VAL A 65 7.51 8.73 -9.26
CA VAL A 65 7.40 8.58 -10.72
C VAL A 65 7.29 7.09 -11.06
N ALA A 66 6.32 6.73 -11.90
CA ALA A 66 6.15 5.37 -12.40
C ALA A 66 6.34 5.36 -13.92
N GLU A 67 7.23 4.49 -14.40
CA GLU A 67 7.50 4.31 -15.82
C GLU A 67 7.15 2.88 -16.26
N PRO A 68 6.58 2.69 -17.46
CA PRO A 68 6.40 1.36 -18.02
C PRO A 68 7.77 0.72 -18.32
N LYS A 69 7.84 -0.61 -18.21
CA LYS A 69 9.00 -1.39 -18.68
C LYS A 69 8.96 -1.56 -20.20
#